data_AF-A0A5J6WTP6-F1
#
_entry.id   AF-A0A5J6WTP6-F1
#
_cell.length_a   1.000
_cell.length_b   1.000
_cell.length_c   1.000
_cell.angle_alpha   90.00
_cell.angle_beta   90.00
_cell.angle_gamma   90.00
#
_symmetry.space_group_name_H-M   'P 1'
#
loop_
_entity.id
_entity.type
_entity.pdbx_description
1 polymer ?
#
loop_
_entity_poly.entity_id
_entity_poly.type
_entity_poly.pdbx_seq_one_letter_code
_entity_poly.pdbx_strand_id
1 'polypeptide(L)' 'MKKIVSLLAWLLAAPALAFHCPANMKQIDDLLAQKPALSQADLAKVQALRAEGEKLHKAGEHQASVDKLAAALKLLGQ' A
#
# COMPACT_ATOMS: atom_id res chain seq x y z
N MET A 1 -31.36 -29.89 -17.20
CA MET A 1 -29.91 -29.61 -17.27
C MET A 1 -29.73 -28.08 -17.23
N LYS A 2 -29.97 -27.29 -16.17
CA LYS A 2 -29.53 -27.31 -14.76
C LYS A 2 -28.07 -27.76 -14.64
N LYS A 3 -27.19 -26.81 -14.29
CA LYS A 3 -25.75 -26.92 -13.93
C LYS A 3 -24.70 -26.54 -15.01
N ILE A 4 -24.84 -25.39 -15.68
CA ILE A 4 -23.67 -24.70 -16.28
C ILE A 4 -23.81 -23.17 -16.12
N VAL A 5 -24.24 -22.73 -14.94
CA VAL A 5 -24.17 -21.31 -14.56
C VAL A 5 -23.36 -21.29 -13.26
N SER A 6 -22.42 -20.35 -13.17
CA SER A 6 -21.57 -20.04 -12.01
C SER A 6 -20.21 -20.74 -11.95
N LEU A 7 -19.27 -20.30 -12.79
CA LEU A 7 -17.83 -20.35 -12.46
C LEU A 7 -17.01 -19.13 -12.94
N LEU A 8 -17.62 -18.12 -13.57
CA LEU A 8 -16.90 -17.00 -14.19
C LEU A 8 -16.89 -15.69 -13.38
N ALA A 9 -17.26 -15.70 -12.10
CA ALA A 9 -17.41 -14.48 -11.30
C ALA A 9 -16.20 -14.12 -10.41
N TRP A 10 -15.15 -14.96 -10.34
CA TRP A 10 -14.05 -14.77 -9.38
C TRP A 10 -12.84 -13.97 -9.91
N LEU A 11 -12.80 -13.59 -11.19
CA LEU A 11 -11.67 -12.88 -11.79
C LEU A 11 -11.78 -11.34 -11.71
N LEU A 12 -12.88 -10.80 -11.20
CA LEU A 12 -13.15 -9.35 -11.20
C LEU A 12 -12.56 -8.59 -10.00
N ALA A 13 -11.98 -9.29 -9.00
CA ALA A 13 -11.39 -8.68 -7.80
C ALA A 13 -9.89 -8.34 -7.93
N ALA A 14 -9.20 -8.87 -8.94
CA ALA A 14 -7.78 -8.60 -9.19
C ALA A 14 -7.41 -7.10 -9.36
N PRO A 15 -8.25 -6.22 -9.94
CA PRO A 15 -7.88 -4.82 -10.13
C PRO A 15 -7.67 -4.07 -8.81
N ALA A 16 -8.44 -4.39 -7.75
CA ALA A 16 -8.37 -3.68 -6.47
C ALA A 16 -7.00 -3.86 -5.77
N LEU A 17 -6.36 -5.02 -5.94
CA LEU A 17 -5.03 -5.30 -5.39
C LEU A 17 -3.92 -4.54 -6.13
N ALA A 18 -4.07 -4.31 -7.44
CA ALA A 18 -3.07 -3.61 -8.25
C ALA A 18 -2.90 -2.13 -7.84
N PHE A 19 -3.95 -1.50 -7.31
CA PHE A 19 -3.94 -0.08 -6.93
C PHE A 19 -3.54 0.18 -5.48
N HIS A 20 -3.38 -0.85 -4.64
CA HIS A 20 -3.16 -0.64 -3.21
C HIS A 20 -1.78 -0.04 -2.89
N CYS A 21 -0.71 -0.52 -3.53
CA CYS A 21 0.64 0.03 -3.30
C CYS A 21 0.77 1.49 -3.80
N PRO A 22 0.39 1.83 -5.05
CA PRO A 22 0.44 3.22 -5.52
C PRO A 22 -0.43 4.18 -4.70
N ALA A 23 -1.62 3.76 -4.27
CA ALA A 23 -2.49 4.57 -3.44
C ALA A 23 -1.87 4.86 -2.05
N ASN A 24 -1.37 3.83 -1.37
CA ASN A 24 -0.73 3.99 -0.06
C ASN A 24 0.54 4.85 -0.16
N MET A 25 1.36 4.66 -1.20
CA MET A 25 2.53 5.50 -1.47
C MET A 25 2.14 6.97 -1.60
N LYS A 26 1.14 7.28 -2.43
CA LYS A 26 0.64 8.64 -2.61
C LYS A 26 0.09 9.23 -1.30
N GLN A 27 -0.68 8.46 -0.54
CA GLN A 27 -1.24 8.91 0.74
C GLN A 27 -0.13 9.25 1.74
N ILE A 28 0.92 8.44 1.83
CA ILE A 28 2.09 8.74 2.66
C ILE A 28 2.76 10.03 2.21
N ASP A 29 2.96 10.21 0.90
CA ASP A 29 3.59 11.41 0.33
C ASP A 29 2.76 12.67 0.64
N ASP A 30 1.43 12.59 0.50
CA ASP A 30 0.50 13.68 0.82
C ASP A 30 0.49 14.02 2.33
N LEU A 31 0.59 13.02 3.20
CA LEU A 31 0.65 13.21 4.66
C LEU A 31 2.00 13.81 5.08
N LEU A 32 3.11 13.35 4.50
CA LEU A 32 4.44 13.93 4.74
C LEU A 32 4.51 15.39 4.30
N ALA A 33 3.86 15.75 3.18
CA ALA A 33 3.79 17.12 2.68
C ALA A 33 3.05 18.07 3.64
N GLN A 34 2.12 17.53 4.45
CA GLN A 34 1.42 18.29 5.50
C GLN A 34 2.28 18.53 6.75
N LYS A 35 3.53 18.04 6.79
CA LYS A 35 4.48 18.19 7.91
C LYS A 35 3.86 17.69 9.23
N PRO A 36 3.56 16.39 9.33
CA PRO A 36 2.86 15.83 10.47
C PRO A 36 3.69 16.03 11.74
N ALA A 37 3.02 16.23 12.88
CA ALA A 37 3.65 16.40 14.18
C ALA A 37 4.20 15.06 14.71
N LEU A 38 5.27 14.57 14.08
CA LEU A 38 5.99 13.36 14.45
C LEU A 38 7.35 13.68 15.06
N SER A 39 7.87 12.75 15.87
CA SER A 39 9.27 12.80 16.28
C SER A 39 10.17 12.69 15.05
N GLN A 40 11.39 13.22 15.13
CA GLN A 40 12.36 13.10 14.02
C GLN A 40 12.65 11.62 13.68
N ALA A 41 12.66 10.74 14.69
CA ALA A 41 12.86 9.31 14.51
C ALA A 41 11.69 8.67 13.75
N ASP A 42 10.45 9.01 14.09
CA ASP A 42 9.27 8.49 13.39
C ASP A 42 9.17 9.02 11.96
N LEU A 43 9.51 10.30 11.74
CA LEU A 43 9.56 10.87 10.39
C LEU A 43 10.57 10.12 9.51
N ALA A 44 11.78 9.87 10.02
CA ALA A 44 12.80 9.10 9.31
C ALA A 44 12.32 7.67 9.02
N LYS A 45 11.63 7.04 9.97
CA LYS A 45 11.07 5.69 9.80
C LYS A 45 9.97 5.65 8.73
N VAL A 46 9.05 6.63 8.72
CA VAL A 46 8.02 6.76 7.68
C VAL A 46 8.65 6.89 6.29
N GLN A 47 9.66 7.76 6.15
CA GLN A 47 10.37 7.95 4.88
C GLN A 47 11.09 6.68 4.41
N ALA A 48 11.76 5.97 5.33
CA ALA A 48 12.41 4.70 5.02
C ALA A 48 11.42 3.62 4.56
N LEU A 49 10.30 3.47 5.28
CA LEU A 49 9.25 2.52 4.93
C LEU A 49 8.58 2.86 3.60
N ARG A 50 8.39 4.15 3.30
CA ARG A 50 7.87 4.62 2.01
C ARG A 50 8.81 4.30 0.85
N ALA A 51 10.11 4.49 1.03
CA ALA A 51 11.11 4.15 0.03
C ALA A 51 11.24 2.63 -0.17
N GLU A 52 11.22 1.86 0.94
CA GLU A 52 11.28 0.39 0.90
C GLU A 52 10.04 -0.19 0.21
N GLY A 53 8.85 0.31 0.52
CA GLY A 53 7.60 -0.09 -0.14
C GLY A 53 7.65 0.11 -1.65
N GLU A 54 8.14 1.26 -2.12
CA GLU A 54 8.30 1.49 -3.56
C GLU A 54 9.32 0.57 -4.22
N LYS A 55 10.44 0.30 -3.55
CA LYS A 55 11.44 -0.67 -4.05
C LYS A 55 10.82 -2.05 -4.21
N LEU A 56 10.07 -2.53 -3.20
CA LEU A 56 9.39 -3.82 -3.23
C LEU A 56 8.31 -3.86 -4.32
N HIS A 57 7.54 -2.78 -4.48
CA HIS A 57 6.56 -2.67 -5.56
C HIS A 57 7.22 -2.81 -6.94
N LYS A 58 8.32 -2.08 -7.18
CA LYS A 58 9.08 -2.15 -8.45
C LYS A 58 9.71 -3.53 -8.68
N ALA A 59 10.01 -4.28 -7.61
CA ALA A 59 10.51 -5.65 -7.67
C ALA A 59 9.41 -6.70 -7.86
N GLY A 60 8.12 -6.32 -7.87
CA GLY A 60 6.99 -7.25 -7.96
C GLY A 60 6.60 -7.91 -6.62
N GLU A 61 7.26 -7.55 -5.52
CA GLU A 61 6.97 -8.05 -4.17
C GLU A 61 5.80 -7.28 -3.53
N HIS A 62 4.61 -7.39 -4.14
CA HIS A 62 3.46 -6.55 -3.80
C HIS A 62 3.00 -6.70 -2.35
N GLN A 63 2.94 -7.91 -1.80
CA GLN A 63 2.50 -8.08 -0.41
C GLN A 63 3.49 -7.41 0.56
N ALA A 64 4.80 -7.64 0.36
CA ALA A 64 5.82 -7.00 1.18
C ALA A 64 5.77 -5.48 1.06
N SER A 65 5.53 -4.94 -0.14
CA SER A 65 5.29 -3.50 -0.35
C SER A 65 4.10 -3.00 0.49
N VAL A 66 2.95 -3.67 0.41
CA VAL A 66 1.76 -3.31 1.21
C VAL A 66 2.08 -3.29 2.70
N ASP A 67 2.77 -4.30 3.21
CA ASP A 67 3.08 -4.41 4.64
C ASP A 67 3.98 -3.25 5.12
N LYS A 68 4.97 -2.85 4.32
CA LYS A 68 5.84 -1.71 4.63
C LYS A 68 5.08 -0.39 4.58
N LEU A 69 4.26 -0.19 3.56
CA LEU A 69 3.46 1.03 3.41
C LEU A 69 2.39 1.15 4.50
N ALA A 70 1.78 0.04 4.91
CA ALA A 70 0.83 0.00 6.04
C ALA A 70 1.51 0.37 7.36
N ALA A 71 2.74 -0.09 7.59
CA ALA A 71 3.52 0.30 8.77
C ALA A 71 3.83 1.81 8.78
N ALA A 72 4.10 2.42 7.61
CA ALA A 72 4.30 3.86 7.48
C ALA A 72 3.01 4.64 7.77
N LEU A 73 1.89 4.20 7.20
CA LEU A 73 0.56 4.78 7.42
C LEU A 73 0.14 4.74 8.90
N LYS A 74 0.41 3.64 9.61
CA LYS A 74 0.16 3.54 11.05
C LYS A 74 0.94 4.58 11.86
N LEU A 75 2.20 4.85 11.50
CA LEU A 75 3.00 5.91 12.15
C LEU A 75 2.43 7.31 11.84
N LEU A 76 1.78 7.48 10.70
CA LEU A 76 1.07 8.71 10.30
C LEU A 76 -0.36 8.78 10.85
N GLY A 77 -0.77 7.83 11.69
CA GLY A 77 -2.10 7.80 12.32
C GLY A 77 -3.23 7.45 11.37
N GLN A 78 -2.93 6.72 10.29
CA GLN A 78 -3.92 6.15 9.37
C GLN A 78 -4.25 4.70 9.74
#